data_AF-A0A7W0V7C1-F1
#
_entry.id   AF-A0A7W0V7C1-F1
#
_cell.length_a   1.000
_cell.length_b   1.000
_cell.length_c   1.000
_cell.angle_alpha   90.00
_cell.angle_beta   90.00
_cell.angle_gamma   90.00
#
_symmetry.space_group_name_H-M   'P 1'
#
loop_
_entity.id
_entity.type
_entity.pdbx_description
1 polymer ?
#
loop_
_entity_poly.entity_id
_entity_poly.type
_entity_poly.pdbx_seq_one_letter_code
_entity_poly.pdbx_strand_id
1 'polypeptide(L)'
;MSAIIRMTGRVLRSGLPGLIALLAGLALFEFVQPLVIASFGGAQGLDAIMDRIPPALQAFTRTRPEFLALSGLAGYLSLGFTHPLYIVLAGAAVIGFAARSLAGEMDRGIVQIPLARPISRQAVYTSRVLGIAAICGLLALAGPAGMVAGMLYAQPDGD
;
A
#
# COMPACT_ATOMS: atom_id res chain seq x y z
N MET A 1 8.12 25.05 -14.35
CA MET A 1 8.35 24.15 -13.19
C MET A 1 7.69 24.62 -11.89
N SER A 2 7.92 25.88 -11.46
CA SER A 2 7.51 26.35 -10.11
C SER A 2 6.00 26.34 -9.82
N ALA A 3 5.14 26.56 -10.83
CA ALA A 3 3.68 26.50 -10.66
C ALA A 3 3.17 25.08 -10.44
N ILE A 4 3.73 24.09 -11.15
CA ILE A 4 3.35 22.67 -11.06
C ILE A 4 3.57 22.15 -9.64
N ILE A 5 4.77 22.36 -9.09
CA ILE A 5 5.14 21.93 -7.73
C ILE A 5 4.21 22.54 -6.68
N ARG A 6 3.88 23.83 -6.81
CA ARG A 6 2.97 24.52 -5.87
C ARG A 6 1.52 24.04 -5.98
N MET A 7 1.06 23.68 -7.17
CA MET A 7 -0.28 23.10 -7.37
C MET A 7 -0.35 21.69 -6.77
N THR A 8 0.63 20.84 -7.07
CA THR A 8 0.72 19.48 -6.51
C THR A 8 0.80 19.51 -4.98
N GLY A 9 1.68 20.35 -4.40
CA GLY A 9 1.83 20.45 -2.94
C GLY A 9 0.57 20.95 -2.22
N ARG A 10 -0.20 21.85 -2.82
CA ARG A 10 -1.47 22.34 -2.26
C ARG A 10 -2.54 21.25 -2.25
N VAL A 11 -2.64 20.47 -3.33
CA VAL A 11 -3.57 19.34 -3.39
C VAL A 11 -3.20 18.28 -2.35
N LEU A 12 -1.90 17.92 -2.23
CA LEU A 12 -1.42 16.98 -1.20
C LEU A 12 -1.75 17.45 0.22
N ARG A 13 -1.52 18.72 0.56
CA ARG A 13 -1.80 19.24 1.92
C ARG A 13 -3.27 19.16 2.32
N SER A 14 -4.18 19.28 1.36
CA SER A 14 -5.62 19.26 1.64
C SER A 14 -6.17 17.88 2.02
N GLY A 15 -5.46 16.80 1.66
CA GLY A 15 -5.80 15.41 1.98
C GLY A 15 -4.79 14.74 2.91
N LEU A 16 -3.83 15.51 3.44
CA LEU A 16 -2.68 14.98 4.16
C LEU A 16 -3.07 14.14 5.39
N PRO A 17 -4.03 14.53 6.25
CA PRO A 17 -4.39 13.72 7.41
C PRO A 17 -4.95 12.34 7.02
N GLY A 18 -5.82 12.30 6.01
CA GLY A 18 -6.40 11.04 5.50
C GLY A 18 -5.35 10.17 4.83
N LEU A 19 -4.46 10.77 4.04
CA LEU A 19 -3.34 10.05 3.42
C LEU A 19 -2.38 9.47 4.48
N ILE A 20 -2.03 10.25 5.51
CA ILE A 20 -1.19 9.79 6.61
C ILE A 20 -1.86 8.63 7.34
N ALA A 21 -3.16 8.74 7.65
CA ALA A 21 -3.90 7.68 8.31
C ALA A 21 -3.93 6.39 7.47
N LEU A 22 -4.12 6.49 6.15
CA LEU A 22 -4.10 5.34 5.25
C LEU A 22 -2.71 4.72 5.10
N LEU A 23 -1.66 5.55 4.97
CA LEU A 23 -0.27 5.08 4.94
C LEU A 23 0.12 4.39 6.25
N ALA A 24 -0.25 4.97 7.38
CA ALA A 24 -0.01 4.38 8.70
C ALA A 24 -0.79 3.09 8.88
N GLY A 25 -2.05 3.04 8.46
CA GLY A 25 -2.88 1.82 8.50
C GLY A 25 -2.29 0.71 7.62
N LEU A 26 -1.82 1.03 6.42
CA LEU A 26 -1.17 0.06 5.52
C LEU A 26 0.14 -0.47 6.12
N ALA A 27 0.99 0.43 6.62
CA ALA A 27 2.26 0.05 7.25
C ALA A 27 2.03 -0.76 8.53
N LEU A 28 1.03 -0.41 9.35
CA LEU A 28 0.67 -1.16 10.54
C LEU A 28 0.13 -2.54 10.19
N PHE A 29 -0.70 -2.65 9.16
CA PHE A 29 -1.22 -3.92 8.69
C PHE A 29 -0.09 -4.87 8.28
N GLU A 30 0.88 -4.37 7.48
CA GLU A 30 2.05 -5.16 7.06
C GLU A 30 3.02 -5.44 8.22
N PHE A 31 3.15 -4.52 9.18
CA PHE A 31 3.94 -4.71 10.39
C PHE A 31 3.43 -5.88 11.25
N VAL A 32 2.11 -6.05 11.32
CA VAL A 32 1.49 -7.11 12.13
C VAL A 32 1.74 -8.51 11.55
N GLN A 33 1.95 -8.65 10.24
CA GLN A 33 2.10 -9.97 9.59
C GLN A 33 3.28 -10.79 10.16
N PRO A 34 4.52 -10.26 10.27
CA PRO A 34 5.63 -10.93 10.96
C PRO A 34 5.36 -11.28 12.43
N LEU A 35 4.67 -10.41 13.17
CA LEU A 35 4.35 -10.66 14.59
C LEU A 35 3.40 -11.85 14.73
N VAL A 36 2.40 -11.93 13.87
CA VAL A 36 1.43 -13.03 13.86
C VAL A 36 2.16 -14.34 13.60
N ILE A 37 3.00 -14.41 12.57
CA ILE A 37 3.67 -15.68 12.25
C ILE A 37 4.72 -16.09 13.29
N ALA A 38 5.45 -15.15 13.89
CA ALA A 38 6.33 -15.43 15.02
C ALA A 38 5.55 -16.09 16.19
N SER A 39 4.32 -15.65 16.45
CA SER A 39 3.45 -16.23 17.47
C SER A 39 3.01 -17.68 17.17
N PHE A 40 3.08 -18.11 15.90
CA PHE A 40 2.78 -19.48 15.47
C PHE A 40 4.04 -20.38 15.38
N GLY A 41 5.19 -19.93 15.88
CA GLY A 41 6.45 -20.66 15.79
C GLY A 41 7.28 -20.34 14.54
N GLY A 42 7.02 -19.19 13.91
CA GLY A 42 7.83 -18.66 12.80
C GLY A 42 7.83 -19.57 11.58
N ALA A 43 8.97 -19.62 10.89
CA ALA A 43 9.14 -20.46 9.72
C ALA A 43 8.95 -21.96 10.03
N GLN A 44 9.48 -22.44 11.16
CA GLN A 44 9.40 -23.85 11.57
C GLN A 44 7.95 -24.29 11.84
N GLY A 45 7.13 -23.42 12.43
CA GLY A 45 5.69 -23.67 12.62
C GLY A 45 4.95 -23.81 11.29
N LEU A 46 5.34 -23.02 10.29
CA LEU A 46 4.77 -23.11 8.94
C LEU A 46 5.15 -24.44 8.25
N ASP A 47 6.42 -24.85 8.37
CA ASP A 47 6.92 -26.11 7.80
C ASP A 47 6.22 -27.31 8.45
N ALA A 48 6.04 -27.29 9.77
CA ALA A 48 5.31 -28.35 10.49
C ALA A 48 3.83 -28.45 10.08
N ILE A 49 3.21 -27.35 9.65
CA ILE A 49 1.85 -27.38 9.08
C ILE A 49 1.88 -27.99 7.68
N MET A 50 2.89 -27.67 6.86
CA MET A 50 3.04 -28.22 5.52
C MET A 50 3.25 -29.73 5.51
N ASP A 51 4.01 -30.27 6.46
CA ASP A 51 4.24 -31.70 6.59
C ASP A 51 2.96 -32.48 6.92
N ARG A 52 1.93 -31.81 7.45
CA ARG A 52 0.62 -32.43 7.75
C ARG A 52 -0.35 -32.35 6.57
N ILE A 53 -0.01 -31.66 5.49
CA ILE A 53 -0.87 -31.57 4.29
C ILE A 53 -0.74 -32.87 3.47
N PRO A 54 -1.85 -33.60 3.22
CA PRO A 54 -1.83 -34.81 2.41
C PRO A 54 -1.21 -34.59 1.03
N PRO A 55 -0.42 -35.54 0.49
CA PRO A 55 0.28 -35.37 -0.79
C PRO A 55 -0.65 -35.13 -1.98
N ALA A 56 -1.89 -35.63 -1.92
CA ALA A 56 -2.92 -35.32 -2.93
C ALA A 56 -3.30 -33.83 -2.99
N LEU A 57 -3.15 -33.10 -1.86
CA LEU A 57 -3.41 -31.67 -1.77
C LEU A 57 -2.17 -30.82 -2.07
N GLN A 58 -0.96 -31.38 -1.98
CA GLN A 58 0.28 -30.69 -2.33
C GLN A 58 0.38 -30.36 -3.83
N ALA A 59 -0.30 -31.08 -4.71
CA ALA A 59 -0.39 -30.69 -6.12
C ALA A 59 -1.13 -29.35 -6.30
N PHE A 60 -2.09 -29.04 -5.44
CA PHE A 60 -2.79 -27.75 -5.45
C PHE A 60 -1.91 -26.62 -4.90
N THR A 61 -0.90 -26.92 -4.08
CA THR A 61 -0.08 -25.87 -3.49
C THR A 61 0.76 -25.09 -4.49
N ARG A 62 1.08 -25.71 -5.62
CA ARG A 62 1.85 -25.11 -6.72
C ARG A 62 0.99 -24.37 -7.74
N THR A 63 -0.34 -24.50 -7.68
CA THR A 63 -1.24 -23.98 -8.73
C THR A 63 -2.04 -22.77 -8.30
N ARG A 64 -2.12 -22.48 -6.99
CA ARG A 64 -2.89 -21.35 -6.46
C ARG A 64 -2.04 -20.42 -5.58
N PRO A 65 -2.21 -19.10 -5.73
CA PRO A 65 -1.47 -18.11 -4.94
C PRO A 65 -1.75 -18.22 -3.44
N GLU A 66 -2.96 -18.65 -3.03
CA GLU A 66 -3.28 -18.87 -1.62
C GLU A 66 -2.45 -19.97 -0.97
N PHE A 67 -1.91 -20.91 -1.76
CA PHE A 67 -1.10 -22.00 -1.26
C PHE A 67 0.42 -21.79 -1.48
N LEU A 68 0.83 -20.82 -2.31
CA LEU A 68 2.20 -20.29 -2.28
C LEU A 68 2.52 -19.68 -0.92
N ALA A 69 1.49 -19.22 -0.20
CA ALA A 69 1.58 -18.81 1.20
C ALA A 69 2.21 -19.86 2.13
N LEU A 70 2.06 -21.13 1.78
CA LEU A 70 2.56 -22.25 2.55
C LEU A 70 3.96 -22.69 2.09
N SER A 71 4.55 -22.05 1.08
CA SER A 71 5.90 -22.36 0.62
C SER A 71 7.00 -21.72 1.48
N GLY A 72 6.75 -21.58 2.78
CA GLY A 72 7.65 -20.95 3.76
C GLY A 72 7.34 -19.48 4.05
N LEU A 73 8.16 -18.88 4.91
CA LEU A 73 7.96 -17.54 5.48
C LEU A 73 7.77 -16.45 4.43
N ALA A 74 8.57 -16.45 3.36
CA ALA A 74 8.47 -15.45 2.29
C ALA A 74 7.13 -15.56 1.53
N GLY A 75 6.65 -16.79 1.33
CA GLY A 75 5.34 -17.05 0.71
C GLY A 75 4.22 -16.49 1.58
N TYR A 76 4.23 -16.80 2.87
CA TYR A 76 3.27 -16.28 3.84
C TYR A 76 3.25 -14.75 3.87
N LEU A 77 4.42 -14.11 4.00
CA LEU A 77 4.52 -12.65 4.06
C LEU A 77 4.04 -12.01 2.74
N SER A 78 4.27 -12.63 1.59
CA SER A 78 3.77 -12.12 0.31
C SER A 78 2.24 -12.04 0.24
N LEU A 79 1.51 -12.86 1.02
CA LEU A 79 0.05 -12.78 1.07
C LEU A 79 -0.45 -11.45 1.60
N GLY A 80 0.28 -10.79 2.50
CA GLY A 80 -0.08 -9.49 3.06
C GLY A 80 -0.44 -8.49 1.95
N PHE A 81 0.39 -8.42 0.91
CA PHE A 81 0.22 -7.53 -0.23
C PHE A 81 -0.97 -7.88 -1.14
N THR A 82 -1.41 -9.14 -1.15
CA THR A 82 -2.59 -9.59 -1.89
C THR A 82 -3.86 -9.57 -1.05
N HIS A 83 -3.72 -9.28 0.25
CA HIS A 83 -4.83 -9.32 1.19
C HIS A 83 -5.87 -8.25 0.82
N PRO A 84 -7.19 -8.56 0.88
CA PRO A 84 -8.24 -7.59 0.56
C PRO A 84 -8.12 -6.28 1.33
N LEU A 85 -7.68 -6.33 2.60
CA LEU A 85 -7.41 -5.14 3.41
C LEU A 85 -6.31 -4.25 2.80
N TYR A 86 -5.20 -4.83 2.36
CA TYR A 86 -4.12 -4.07 1.70
C TYR A 86 -4.65 -3.38 0.44
N ILE A 87 -5.37 -4.12 -0.40
CA ILE A 87 -5.95 -3.62 -1.65
C ILE A 87 -6.96 -2.49 -1.37
N VAL A 88 -7.82 -2.64 -0.36
CA VAL A 88 -8.80 -1.62 0.02
C VAL A 88 -8.13 -0.37 0.57
N LEU A 89 -7.11 -0.49 1.44
CA LEU A 89 -6.38 0.66 2.00
C LEU A 89 -5.60 1.42 0.92
N ALA A 90 -4.84 0.70 0.09
CA ALA A 90 -4.10 1.29 -1.02
C ALA A 90 -5.05 1.91 -2.06
N GLY A 91 -6.13 1.20 -2.41
CA GLY A 91 -7.16 1.67 -3.31
C GLY A 91 -7.86 2.93 -2.80
N ALA A 92 -8.24 2.96 -1.51
CA ALA A 92 -8.84 4.13 -0.88
C ALA A 92 -7.91 5.35 -0.92
N ALA A 93 -6.60 5.16 -0.71
CA ALA A 93 -5.62 6.23 -0.78
C ALA A 93 -5.48 6.80 -2.20
N VAL A 94 -5.32 5.93 -3.21
CA VAL A 94 -5.15 6.34 -4.61
C VAL A 94 -6.44 6.95 -5.16
N ILE A 95 -7.56 6.24 -5.04
CA ILE A 95 -8.86 6.67 -5.58
C ILE A 95 -9.34 7.93 -4.85
N GLY A 96 -9.26 7.93 -3.52
CA GLY A 96 -9.68 9.07 -2.70
C GLY A 96 -8.91 10.33 -3.04
N PHE A 97 -7.59 10.23 -3.23
CA PHE A 97 -6.79 11.36 -3.67
C PHE A 97 -7.10 11.78 -5.11
N ALA A 98 -7.16 10.84 -6.04
CA ALA A 98 -7.44 11.13 -7.44
C ALA A 98 -8.79 11.86 -7.60
N ALA A 99 -9.83 11.37 -6.93
CA ALA A 99 -11.15 12.01 -6.90
C ALA A 99 -11.08 13.41 -6.29
N ARG A 100 -10.43 13.55 -5.12
CA ARG A 100 -10.32 14.84 -4.43
C ARG A 100 -9.48 15.88 -5.19
N SER A 101 -8.52 15.44 -6.00
CA SER A 101 -7.67 16.33 -6.81
C SER A 101 -8.45 17.17 -7.83
N LEU A 102 -9.64 16.72 -8.23
CA LEU A 102 -10.52 17.43 -9.15
C LEU A 102 -11.82 17.84 -8.47
N ALA A 103 -12.57 16.88 -7.92
CA ALA A 103 -13.86 17.14 -7.30
C ALA A 103 -13.73 18.04 -6.05
N GLY A 104 -12.67 17.87 -5.27
CA GLY A 104 -12.42 18.70 -4.10
C GLY A 104 -12.04 20.14 -4.45
N GLU A 105 -11.39 20.38 -5.60
CA GLU A 105 -11.17 21.74 -6.08
C GLU A 105 -12.48 22.35 -6.61
N MET A 106 -13.34 21.56 -7.27
CA MET A 106 -14.63 22.01 -7.79
C MET A 106 -15.58 22.43 -6.67
N ASP A 107 -15.70 21.58 -5.65
CA ASP A 107 -16.55 21.79 -4.48
C ASP A 107 -16.17 23.05 -3.69
N ARG A 108 -14.86 23.34 -3.62
CA ARG A 108 -14.33 24.57 -2.98
C ARG A 108 -14.40 25.80 -3.88
N GLY A 109 -14.89 25.69 -5.11
CA GLY A 109 -14.96 26.78 -6.09
C GLY A 109 -13.60 27.27 -6.59
N ILE A 110 -12.50 26.58 -6.28
CA ILE A 110 -11.14 27.05 -6.57
C ILE A 110 -10.60 26.59 -7.94
N VAL A 111 -11.33 25.73 -8.66
CA VAL A 111 -10.95 25.31 -10.04
C VAL A 111 -10.87 26.49 -11.00
N GLN A 112 -11.64 27.55 -10.76
CA GLN A 112 -11.64 28.72 -11.63
C GLN A 112 -10.32 29.51 -11.55
N ILE A 113 -9.59 29.42 -10.44
CA ILE A 113 -8.32 30.15 -10.23
C ILE A 113 -7.24 29.74 -11.24
N PRO A 114 -6.92 28.43 -11.42
CA PRO A 114 -5.97 28.02 -12.45
C PRO A 114 -6.50 28.20 -13.88
N LEU A 115 -7.83 28.20 -14.08
CA LEU A 115 -8.44 28.45 -15.40
C LEU A 115 -8.43 29.93 -15.81
N ALA A 116 -8.47 30.86 -14.84
CA ALA A 116 -8.44 32.30 -15.07
C ALA A 116 -7.02 32.85 -15.29
N ARG A 117 -5.98 32.05 -15.02
CA ARG A 117 -4.58 32.40 -15.27
C ARG A 117 -4.11 31.78 -16.60
N PRO A 118 -3.12 32.38 -17.28
CA PRO A 118 -2.53 31.83 -18.50
C PRO A 118 -1.62 30.63 -18.17
N ILE A 119 -2.21 29.56 -17.63
CA ILE A 119 -1.54 28.30 -17.32
C ILE A 119 -1.91 27.31 -18.43
N SER A 120 -0.93 26.61 -18.99
CA SER A 120 -1.20 25.60 -20.00
C SER A 120 -2.02 24.45 -19.42
N ARG A 121 -2.97 23.93 -20.20
CA ARG A 121 -3.80 22.77 -19.79
C ARG A 121 -2.93 21.57 -19.44
N GLN A 122 -1.86 21.35 -20.21
CA GLN A 122 -0.89 20.29 -19.96
C GLN A 122 -0.24 20.40 -18.57
N ALA A 123 0.15 21.60 -18.13
CA ALA A 123 0.74 21.80 -16.80
C ALA A 123 -0.22 21.41 -15.67
N VAL A 124 -1.52 21.65 -15.85
CA VAL A 124 -2.56 21.23 -14.90
C VAL A 124 -2.66 19.71 -14.86
N TYR A 125 -2.76 19.03 -16.00
CA TYR A 125 -2.83 17.57 -16.06
C TYR A 125 -1.57 16.92 -15.46
N THR A 126 -0.39 17.38 -15.87
CA THR A 126 0.88 16.84 -15.35
C THR A 126 1.01 17.02 -13.84
N SER A 127 0.54 18.15 -13.28
CA SER A 127 0.56 18.36 -11.82
C SER A 127 -0.26 17.31 -11.04
N ARG A 128 -1.38 16.86 -11.61
CA ARG A 128 -2.27 15.86 -11.00
C ARG A 128 -1.70 14.45 -11.14
N VAL A 129 -1.19 14.11 -12.33
CA VAL A 129 -0.49 12.84 -12.57
C VAL A 129 0.71 12.69 -11.65
N LEU A 130 1.53 13.74 -11.50
CA LEU A 130 2.66 13.73 -10.56
C LEU A 130 2.21 13.57 -9.10
N GLY A 131 1.08 14.17 -8.72
CA GLY A 131 0.51 14.01 -7.38
C GLY A 131 0.08 12.56 -7.09
N ILE A 132 -0.60 11.92 -8.05
CA ILE A 132 -1.00 10.51 -7.95
C ILE A 132 0.24 9.61 -7.93
N ALA A 133 1.20 9.84 -8.83
CA ALA A 133 2.45 9.08 -8.89
C ALA A 133 3.23 9.16 -7.57
N ALA A 134 3.29 10.34 -6.95
CA ALA A 134 3.92 10.50 -5.64
C ALA A 134 3.23 9.66 -4.56
N ILE A 135 1.89 9.58 -4.55
CA ILE A 135 1.14 8.77 -3.60
C ILE A 135 1.34 7.29 -3.84
N CYS A 136 1.32 6.85 -5.10
CA CYS A 136 1.64 5.46 -5.45
C CYS A 136 3.06 5.11 -4.98
N GLY A 137 4.03 6.01 -5.15
CA GLY A 137 5.39 5.84 -4.63
C GLY A 137 5.43 5.73 -3.10
N LEU A 138 4.70 6.60 -2.38
CA LEU A 138 4.61 6.54 -0.92
C LEU A 138 3.98 5.23 -0.43
N LEU A 139 2.92 4.76 -1.07
CA LEU A 139 2.27 3.48 -0.74
C LEU A 139 3.21 2.29 -1.01
N ALA A 140 3.90 2.31 -2.16
CA ALA A 140 4.86 1.29 -2.53
C ALA A 140 6.06 1.21 -1.58
N LEU A 141 6.37 2.29 -0.85
CA LEU A 141 7.38 2.30 0.20
C LEU A 141 6.81 1.94 1.57
N ALA A 142 5.60 2.41 1.90
CA ALA A 142 4.99 2.23 3.21
C ALA A 142 4.69 0.77 3.53
N GLY A 143 4.19 -0.01 2.56
CA GLY A 143 3.91 -1.44 2.75
C GLY A 143 5.18 -2.23 3.10
N PRO A 144 6.21 -2.24 2.23
CA PRO A 144 7.48 -2.89 2.53
C PRO A 144 8.17 -2.35 3.78
N ALA A 145 8.10 -1.04 4.05
CA ALA A 145 8.67 -0.48 5.28
C ALA A 145 7.99 -1.01 6.54
N GLY A 146 6.66 -1.14 6.54
CA GLY A 146 5.90 -1.77 7.62
C GLY A 146 6.31 -3.22 7.83
N MET A 147 6.39 -4.00 6.75
CA MET A 147 6.82 -5.39 6.80
C MET A 147 8.25 -5.54 7.32
N VAL A 148 9.21 -4.75 6.81
CA VAL A 148 10.60 -4.77 7.27
C VAL A 148 10.70 -4.41 8.75
N ALA A 149 9.98 -3.38 9.20
CA ALA A 149 9.92 -3.03 10.61
C ALA A 149 9.35 -4.18 11.47
N GLY A 150 8.34 -4.89 10.96
CA GLY A 150 7.76 -6.06 11.62
C GLY A 150 8.74 -7.22 11.70
N MET A 151 9.47 -7.51 10.63
CA MET A 151 10.50 -8.57 10.60
C MET A 151 11.65 -8.26 11.57
N LEU A 152 12.12 -7.01 11.61
CA LEU A 152 13.16 -6.58 12.53
C LEU A 152 12.73 -6.66 14.00
N TYR A 153 11.45 -6.43 14.28
CA TYR A 153 10.91 -6.50 15.63
C TYR A 153 10.62 -7.94 16.07
N ALA A 154 9.93 -8.71 15.24
CA ALA A 154 9.46 -10.05 15.59
C ALA A 154 10.52 -11.13 15.42
N GLN A 155 11.54 -10.90 14.59
CA GLN A 155 12.58 -11.86 14.23
C GLN A 155 12.01 -13.28 14.05
N PRO A 156 11.11 -13.50 13.08
CA PRO A 156 10.45 -14.79 12.87
C PRO A 156 11.39 -15.92 12.41
N ASP A 157 12.69 -15.63 12.26
CA ASP A 157 13.76 -16.61 12.10
C ASP A 157 14.19 -17.11 13.47
N GLY A 158 13.94 -18.39 13.74
CA GLY A 158 14.34 -19.04 14.98
C GLY A 158 15.86 -19.02 15.16
N ASP A 159 16.28 -18.56 16.34
CA ASP A 159 16.88 -19.49 17.30
C ASP A 159 15.78 -20.11 18.17
#